data_AF-A0AAN6EIX2-F1
#
_entry.id   AF-A0AAN6EIX2-F1
#
_cell.length_a   1.000
_cell.length_b   1.000
_cell.length_c   1.000
_cell.angle_alpha   90.00
_cell.angle_beta   90.00
_cell.angle_gamma   90.00
#
_symmetry.space_group_name_H-M   'P 1'
#
loop_
_entity.id
_entity.type
_entity.pdbx_description
1 polymer ?
#
loop_
_entity_poly.entity_id
_entity_poly.type
_entity_poly.pdbx_seq_one_letter_code
_entity_poly.pdbx_strand_id
1 'polypeptide(L)'
;MTALTVVSIRHGSVSIDLKAVPDSADQLLELALQFEQLEFDGTPGHLELFALFLEFCVQHSNSLALLVFEALNNELRADKTNIHVAIQQQELSEERARAIIRAYYSLWDVPDACALYQAAVGQTALLSLASTHLMALFGGQRGTGSCLDEARWILQVYKPLVSGYVQHMSEFLCSEAQDSRIVAAYPEGLNVLEWLSDPESAPDSRYIETMPIMLPVIGLTQLIQVMVLFKTLFMSPGELVQQFKGKYCAKLFNVA
;
A
#
# COMPACT_ATOMS: atom_id res chain seq x y z
N MET A 1 19.30 14.28 29.85
CA MET A 1 18.21 13.32 29.60
C MET A 1 16.92 14.11 29.64
N THR A 2 16.35 14.40 28.48
CA THR A 2 15.04 15.07 28.39
C THR A 2 13.98 14.10 28.88
N ALA A 3 13.12 14.52 29.83
CA ALA A 3 12.04 13.68 30.31
C ALA A 3 11.00 13.50 29.19
N LEU A 4 10.55 12.27 28.96
CA LEU A 4 9.49 11.97 28.00
C LEU A 4 8.12 12.13 28.70
N THR A 5 7.20 12.80 28.01
CA THR A 5 5.80 12.95 28.41
C THR A 5 4.98 11.89 27.71
N VAL A 6 4.02 11.28 28.43
CA VAL A 6 3.08 10.32 27.87
C VAL A 6 1.81 11.05 27.45
N VAL A 7 1.39 10.88 26.21
CA VAL A 7 0.12 11.37 25.66
C VAL A 7 -0.74 10.17 25.31
N SER A 8 -1.92 10.08 25.93
CA SER A 8 -2.90 9.03 25.63
C SER A 8 -3.84 9.51 24.53
N ILE A 9 -3.98 8.74 23.47
CA ILE A 9 -4.98 8.96 22.42
C ILE A 9 -6.11 7.97 22.66
N ARG A 10 -7.35 8.45 22.64
CA ARG A 10 -8.52 7.64 22.95
C ARG A 10 -9.51 7.67 21.81
N HIS A 11 -10.18 6.55 21.59
CA HIS A 11 -11.39 6.51 20.78
C HIS A 11 -12.33 5.44 21.34
N GLY A 12 -13.51 5.86 21.78
CA GLY A 12 -14.44 4.99 22.50
C GLY A 12 -13.80 4.36 23.75
N SER A 13 -13.72 3.02 23.76
CA SER A 13 -13.14 2.24 24.87
C SER A 13 -11.67 1.90 24.70
N VAL A 14 -11.04 2.28 23.58
CA VAL A 14 -9.67 1.90 23.24
C VAL A 14 -8.76 3.12 23.39
N SER A 15 -7.58 2.89 23.94
CA SER A 15 -6.55 3.93 24.10
C SER A 15 -5.17 3.40 23.75
N ILE A 16 -4.34 4.27 23.20
CA ILE A 16 -2.92 4.05 22.95
C ILE A 16 -2.11 5.13 23.66
N ASP A 17 -0.92 4.79 24.13
CA ASP A 17 -0.04 5.72 24.83
C ASP A 17 1.22 5.98 24.00
N LEU A 18 1.45 7.25 23.69
CA LEU A 18 2.64 7.70 22.96
C LEU A 18 3.58 8.45 23.88
N LYS A 19 4.88 8.24 23.70
CA LYS A 19 5.93 8.94 24.45
C LYS A 19 6.57 9.99 23.55
N ALA A 20 6.57 11.24 23.97
CA ALA A 20 7.10 12.37 23.22
C ALA A 20 7.94 13.29 24.09
N VAL A 21 8.86 14.04 23.48
CA VAL A 21 9.52 15.17 24.16
C VAL A 21 8.51 16.29 24.41
N PRO A 22 8.69 17.16 25.42
CA PRO A 22 7.66 18.14 25.84
C PRO A 22 7.06 18.96 24.70
N ASP A 23 7.89 19.55 23.83
CA ASP A 23 7.42 20.36 22.70
C ASP A 23 6.54 19.57 21.72
N SER A 24 6.89 18.31 21.44
CA SER A 24 6.10 17.43 20.60
C SER A 24 4.87 16.88 21.32
N ALA A 25 4.93 16.74 22.65
CA ALA A 25 3.83 16.23 23.47
C ALA A 25 2.65 17.21 23.49
N ASP A 26 2.92 18.52 23.57
CA ASP A 26 1.87 19.54 23.54
C ASP A 26 1.13 19.52 22.19
N GLN A 27 1.86 19.48 21.08
CA GLN A 27 1.25 19.39 19.74
C GLN A 27 0.52 18.06 19.51
N LEU A 28 1.08 16.96 20.03
CA LEU A 28 0.47 15.64 19.94
C LEU A 28 -0.84 15.59 20.73
N LEU A 29 -0.91 16.26 21.88
CA LEU A 29 -2.13 16.39 22.68
C LEU A 29 -3.19 17.22 21.94
N GLU A 30 -2.81 18.32 21.29
CA GLU A 30 -3.74 19.09 20.47
C GLU A 30 -4.34 18.25 19.33
N LEU A 31 -3.52 17.49 18.60
CA LEU A 31 -4.01 16.57 17.56
C LEU A 31 -4.85 15.43 18.13
N ALA A 32 -4.49 14.88 19.31
CA ALA A 32 -5.26 13.83 19.96
C ALA A 32 -6.68 14.32 20.32
N LEU A 33 -6.80 15.55 20.83
CA LEU A 33 -8.09 16.17 21.16
C LEU A 33 -8.94 16.43 19.90
N GLN A 34 -8.32 16.78 18.77
CA GLN A 34 -9.02 16.92 17.49
C GLN A 34 -9.47 15.56 16.95
N PHE A 35 -8.60 14.55 17.04
CA PHE A 35 -8.89 13.19 16.60
C PHE A 35 -10.02 12.55 17.41
N GLU A 36 -10.11 12.81 18.71
CA GLU A 36 -11.21 12.34 19.59
C GLU A 36 -12.60 12.83 19.15
N GLN A 37 -12.66 13.93 18.38
CA GLN A 37 -13.93 14.48 17.87
C GLN A 37 -14.40 13.78 16.59
N LEU A 38 -13.55 12.94 15.97
CA LEU A 38 -13.91 12.22 14.75
C LEU A 38 -14.77 11.00 15.07
N GLU A 39 -15.85 10.84 14.31
CA GLU A 39 -16.68 9.64 14.35
C GLU A 39 -16.16 8.61 13.35
N PHE A 40 -15.94 7.38 13.82
CA PHE A 40 -15.59 6.24 12.98
C PHE A 40 -16.69 5.19 13.05
N ASP A 41 -16.86 4.46 11.95
CA ASP A 41 -17.78 3.33 11.91
C ASP A 41 -17.21 2.17 12.74
N GLY A 42 -17.83 1.93 13.91
CA GLY A 42 -17.45 0.87 14.83
C GLY A 42 -16.30 1.23 15.78
N THR A 43 -15.95 0.30 16.67
CA THR A 43 -14.86 0.47 17.62
C THR A 43 -13.54 -0.04 17.03
N PRO A 44 -12.53 0.82 16.84
CA PRO A 44 -11.25 0.38 16.30
C PRO A 44 -10.54 -0.56 17.28
N GLY A 45 -9.83 -1.56 16.76
CA GLY A 45 -8.87 -2.33 17.53
C GLY A 45 -7.67 -1.49 17.98
N HIS A 46 -6.84 -2.04 18.88
CA HIS A 46 -5.65 -1.33 19.40
C HIS A 46 -4.69 -0.90 18.28
N LEU A 47 -4.35 -1.80 17.35
CA LEU A 47 -3.48 -1.50 16.21
C LEU A 47 -4.15 -0.61 15.15
N GLU A 48 -5.47 -0.72 15.00
CA GLU A 48 -6.24 0.14 14.10
C GLU A 48 -6.26 1.59 14.61
N LEU A 49 -6.31 1.79 15.94
CA LEU A 49 -6.24 3.13 16.52
C LEU A 49 -4.90 3.81 16.21
N PHE A 50 -3.78 3.06 16.26
CA PHE A 50 -2.50 3.57 15.76
C PHE A 50 -2.56 3.92 14.27
N ALA A 51 -3.12 3.04 13.44
CA ALA A 51 -3.22 3.24 12.01
C ALA A 51 -4.04 4.50 11.64
N LEU A 52 -5.22 4.64 12.24
CA LEU A 52 -6.11 5.79 12.03
C LEU A 52 -5.46 7.10 12.50
N PHE A 53 -4.85 7.08 13.68
CA PHE A 53 -4.19 8.28 14.21
C PHE A 53 -2.94 8.65 13.41
N LEU A 54 -2.19 7.65 12.90
CA LEU A 54 -1.07 7.88 12.00
C LEU A 54 -1.53 8.57 10.70
N GLU A 55 -2.58 8.06 10.05
CA GLU A 55 -3.15 8.66 8.84
C GLU A 55 -3.63 10.10 9.10
N PHE A 56 -4.24 10.36 10.27
CA PHE A 56 -4.61 11.70 10.70
C PHE A 56 -3.38 12.61 10.86
N CYS A 57 -2.31 12.12 11.51
CA CYS A 57 -1.08 12.89 11.68
C CYS A 57 -0.38 13.21 10.36
N VAL A 58 -0.39 12.31 9.38
CA VAL A 58 0.21 12.55 8.05
C VAL A 58 -0.41 13.77 7.36
N GLN A 59 -1.68 14.06 7.61
CA GLN A 59 -2.37 15.23 7.04
C GLN A 59 -2.00 16.55 7.74
N HIS A 60 -1.43 16.51 8.94
CA HIS A 60 -1.19 17.69 9.79
C HIS A 60 0.29 17.96 10.05
N SER A 61 1.10 16.92 10.29
CA SER A 61 2.52 17.05 10.64
C SER A 61 3.30 15.75 10.42
N ASN A 62 4.25 15.77 9.47
CA ASN A 62 5.15 14.64 9.20
C ASN A 62 6.00 14.25 10.42
N SER A 63 6.41 15.21 11.25
CA SER A 63 7.24 14.92 12.43
C SER A 63 6.47 14.18 13.52
N LEU A 64 5.19 14.54 13.73
CA LEU A 64 4.33 13.82 14.66
C LEU A 64 3.90 12.47 14.09
N ALA A 65 3.62 12.41 12.79
CA ALA A 65 3.34 11.14 12.11
C ALA A 65 4.52 10.16 12.24
N LEU A 66 5.76 10.63 12.10
CA LEU A 66 6.95 9.79 12.31
C LEU A 66 7.01 9.23 13.74
N LEU A 67 6.68 10.02 14.75
CA LEU A 67 6.63 9.56 16.15
C LEU A 67 5.59 8.44 16.34
N VAL A 68 4.38 8.62 15.78
CA VAL A 68 3.32 7.60 15.82
C VAL A 68 3.76 6.35 15.06
N PHE A 69 4.40 6.52 13.91
CA PHE A 69 4.92 5.45 13.09
C PHE A 69 5.99 4.61 13.82
N GLU A 70 6.94 5.25 14.49
CA GLU A 70 7.93 4.56 15.32
C GLU A 70 7.27 3.78 16.46
N ALA A 71 6.26 4.36 17.11
CA ALA A 71 5.50 3.67 18.15
C ALA A 71 4.75 2.44 17.61
N LEU A 72 4.09 2.57 16.45
CA LEU A 72 3.44 1.45 15.76
C LEU A 72 4.44 0.36 15.35
N ASN A 73 5.60 0.75 14.82
CA ASN A 73 6.66 -0.18 14.41
C ASN A 73 7.19 -0.99 15.61
N ASN A 74 7.34 -0.34 16.76
CA ASN A 74 7.73 -0.99 18.02
C ASN A 74 6.64 -1.93 18.54
N GLU A 75 5.37 -1.53 18.47
CA GLU A 75 4.22 -2.36 18.90
C GLU A 75 4.12 -3.63 18.06
N LEU A 76 4.26 -3.49 16.73
CA LEU A 76 4.24 -4.62 15.79
C LEU A 76 5.55 -5.42 15.78
N ARG A 77 6.62 -4.91 16.40
CA ARG A 77 7.99 -5.46 16.30
C ARG A 77 8.43 -5.65 14.84
N ALA A 78 7.99 -4.74 13.97
CA ALA A 78 8.30 -4.76 12.55
C ALA A 78 9.75 -4.27 12.30
N ASP A 79 10.47 -3.81 13.32
CA ASP A 79 11.93 -3.64 13.30
C ASP A 79 12.69 -4.97 13.13
N LYS A 80 12.08 -6.10 13.51
CA LYS A 80 12.69 -7.44 13.49
C LYS A 80 12.21 -8.31 12.34
N THR A 81 11.14 -7.92 11.67
CA THR A 81 10.51 -8.69 10.60
C THR A 81 9.70 -7.79 9.69
N ASN A 82 9.49 -8.21 8.44
CA ASN A 82 8.65 -7.46 7.52
C ASN A 82 7.22 -7.27 8.07
N ILE A 83 6.65 -6.09 7.89
CA ILE A 83 5.31 -5.71 8.35
C ILE A 83 4.21 -6.72 7.96
N HIS A 84 4.30 -7.31 6.76
CA HIS A 84 3.34 -8.30 6.28
C HIS A 84 3.36 -9.59 7.12
N VAL A 85 4.55 -9.98 7.61
CA VAL A 85 4.70 -11.12 8.53
C VAL A 85 4.20 -10.74 9.92
N ALA A 86 4.54 -9.54 10.41
CA ALA A 86 4.11 -9.07 11.72
C ALA A 86 2.58 -9.02 11.83
N ILE A 87 1.89 -8.51 10.81
CA ILE A 87 0.43 -8.41 10.78
C ILE A 87 -0.22 -9.79 10.67
N GLN A 88 0.36 -10.72 9.90
CA GLN A 88 -0.17 -12.08 9.80
C GLN A 88 -0.21 -12.78 11.18
N GLN A 89 0.73 -12.48 12.07
CA GLN A 89 0.78 -13.04 13.42
C GLN A 89 -0.29 -12.48 14.37
N GLN A 90 -0.97 -11.39 13.99
CA GLN A 90 -2.01 -10.74 14.80
C GLN A 90 -3.42 -11.32 14.56
N GLU A 91 -3.57 -12.28 13.63
CA GLU A 91 -4.85 -12.94 13.32
C GLU A 91 -6.04 -11.97 13.05
N LEU A 92 -5.73 -10.81 12.46
CA LEU A 92 -6.72 -9.78 12.14
C LEU A 92 -7.57 -10.16 10.92
N SER A 93 -8.75 -9.53 10.79
CA SER A 93 -9.50 -9.58 9.53
C SER A 93 -8.69 -8.92 8.40
N GLU A 94 -8.96 -9.32 7.16
CA GLU A 94 -8.26 -8.76 6.00
C GLU A 94 -8.40 -7.24 5.90
N GLU A 95 -9.59 -6.70 6.20
CA GLU A 95 -9.86 -5.27 6.19
C GLU A 95 -8.98 -4.50 7.18
N ARG A 96 -8.88 -5.02 8.41
CA ARG A 96 -8.07 -4.43 9.48
C ARG A 96 -6.58 -4.51 9.19
N ALA A 97 -6.12 -5.66 8.69
CA ALA A 97 -4.75 -5.85 8.22
C ALA A 97 -4.38 -4.85 7.12
N ARG A 98 -5.27 -4.67 6.12
CA ARG A 98 -5.07 -3.71 5.02
C ARG A 98 -5.02 -2.27 5.52
N ALA A 99 -5.88 -1.88 6.46
CA ALA A 99 -5.86 -0.54 7.06
C ALA A 99 -4.53 -0.25 7.76
N ILE A 100 -3.98 -1.22 8.51
CA ILE A 100 -2.68 -1.06 9.18
C ILE A 100 -1.55 -0.98 8.16
N ILE A 101 -1.54 -1.82 7.12
CA ILE A 101 -0.53 -1.75 6.05
C ILE A 101 -0.57 -0.40 5.33
N ARG A 102 -1.79 0.10 5.06
CA ARG A 102 -2.00 1.41 4.42
C ARG A 102 -1.43 2.54 5.25
N ALA A 103 -1.76 2.58 6.53
CA ALA A 103 -1.20 3.55 7.45
C ALA A 103 0.32 3.40 7.58
N TYR A 104 0.82 2.16 7.67
CA TYR A 104 2.25 1.87 7.79
C TYR A 104 3.04 2.46 6.63
N TYR A 105 2.57 2.33 5.39
CA TYR A 105 3.25 2.87 4.20
C TYR A 105 2.87 4.31 3.84
N SER A 106 2.01 4.98 4.62
CA SER A 106 1.58 6.36 4.37
C SER A 106 2.74 7.38 4.37
N LEU A 107 3.83 7.05 5.05
CA LEU A 107 5.05 7.88 5.15
C LEU A 107 6.14 7.47 4.16
N TRP A 108 5.83 6.72 3.10
CA TRP A 108 6.81 6.23 2.12
C TRP A 108 7.77 7.30 1.60
N ASP A 109 7.26 8.50 1.33
CA ASP A 109 8.02 9.63 0.77
C ASP A 109 8.74 10.48 1.83
N VAL A 110 8.61 10.13 3.12
CA VAL A 110 9.29 10.83 4.22
C VAL A 110 10.66 10.19 4.45
N PRO A 111 11.78 10.94 4.32
CA PRO A 111 13.14 10.37 4.36
C PRO A 111 13.45 9.55 5.63
N ASP A 112 13.04 10.05 6.80
CA ASP A 112 13.30 9.38 8.08
C ASP A 112 12.53 8.06 8.20
N ALA A 113 11.27 8.02 7.74
CA ALA A 113 10.49 6.78 7.67
C ALA A 113 11.07 5.80 6.64
N CYS A 114 11.56 6.31 5.51
CA CYS A 114 12.22 5.50 4.48
C CYS A 114 13.46 4.76 5.04
N ALA A 115 14.27 5.43 5.85
CA ALA A 115 15.40 4.78 6.53
C ALA A 115 14.95 3.65 7.48
N LEU A 116 13.83 3.85 8.18
CA LEU A 116 13.25 2.83 9.06
C LEU A 116 12.71 1.62 8.29
N TYR A 117 12.01 1.84 7.16
CA TYR A 117 11.59 0.74 6.29
C TYR A 117 12.80 -0.06 5.78
N GLN A 118 13.85 0.61 5.32
CA GLN A 118 15.06 -0.06 4.83
C GLN A 118 15.74 -0.90 5.91
N ALA A 119 15.82 -0.38 7.13
CA ALA A 119 16.39 -1.10 8.26
C ALA A 119 15.56 -2.35 8.64
N ALA A 120 14.23 -2.26 8.51
CA ALA A 120 13.30 -3.36 8.75
C ALA A 120 13.32 -4.44 7.67
N VAL A 121 13.77 -4.11 6.45
CA VAL A 121 13.92 -5.03 5.33
C VAL A 121 15.20 -5.85 5.55
N GLY A 122 15.10 -6.77 6.51
CA GLY A 122 16.05 -7.84 6.69
C GLY A 122 16.05 -8.80 5.50
N GLN A 123 17.04 -9.69 5.46
CA GLN A 123 17.14 -10.66 4.37
C GLN A 123 15.96 -11.64 4.41
N THR A 124 15.13 -11.63 3.37
CA THR A 124 13.97 -12.54 3.28
C THR A 124 14.46 -13.98 3.23
N ALA A 125 14.05 -14.80 4.20
CA ALA A 125 14.51 -16.20 4.30
C ALA A 125 14.23 -16.98 3.00
N LEU A 126 13.12 -16.70 2.32
CA LEU A 126 12.77 -17.34 1.05
C LEU A 126 13.79 -17.06 -0.07
N LEU A 127 14.36 -15.86 -0.11
CA LEU A 127 15.32 -15.42 -1.13
C LEU A 127 16.76 -15.82 -0.80
N SER A 128 17.08 -16.08 0.48
CA SER A 128 18.44 -16.47 0.90
C SER A 128 18.71 -17.97 0.86
N LEU A 129 17.69 -18.81 0.67
CA LEU A 129 17.84 -20.26 0.63
C LEU A 129 18.44 -20.71 -0.71
N ALA A 130 19.70 -21.14 -0.70
CA ALA A 130 20.39 -21.64 -1.91
C ALA A 130 19.70 -22.87 -2.56
N SER A 131 18.92 -23.62 -1.79
CA SER A 131 18.21 -24.83 -2.23
C SER A 131 16.85 -24.55 -2.88
N THR A 132 16.32 -23.33 -2.81
CA THR A 132 15.02 -22.99 -3.41
C THR A 132 15.21 -22.42 -4.82
N HIS A 133 14.26 -22.73 -5.70
CA HIS A 133 14.19 -22.17 -7.04
C HIS A 133 12.87 -21.43 -7.16
N LEU A 134 12.93 -20.11 -7.27
CA LEU A 134 11.75 -19.27 -7.38
C LEU A 134 11.32 -19.17 -8.85
N MET A 135 10.02 -19.29 -9.06
CA MET A 135 9.36 -19.08 -10.34
C MET A 135 8.23 -18.08 -10.14
N ALA A 136 8.18 -17.05 -10.96
CA ALA A 136 7.05 -16.13 -11.01
C ALA A 136 6.01 -16.67 -11.98
N LEU A 137 4.75 -16.71 -11.55
CA LEU A 137 3.61 -17.11 -12.37
C LEU A 137 2.61 -15.96 -12.41
N PHE A 138 2.24 -15.54 -13.61
CA PHE A 138 1.26 -14.50 -13.84
C PHE A 138 -0.03 -15.16 -14.33
N GLY A 139 -1.11 -14.97 -13.57
CA GLY A 139 -2.39 -15.59 -13.84
C GLY A 139 -3.19 -14.91 -14.96
N GLY A 140 -4.38 -15.43 -15.20
CA GLY A 140 -5.43 -14.76 -15.98
C GLY A 140 -6.59 -14.34 -15.09
N GLN A 141 -7.76 -14.13 -15.71
CA GLN A 141 -8.99 -13.76 -15.03
C GLN A 141 -9.29 -14.67 -13.81
N ARG A 142 -9.50 -14.05 -12.65
CA ARG A 142 -10.03 -14.74 -11.45
C ARG A 142 -11.56 -14.76 -11.59
N GLY A 143 -12.18 -15.91 -11.35
CA GLY A 143 -13.60 -16.19 -11.66
C GLY A 143 -14.61 -15.07 -11.31
N THR A 144 -15.03 -14.96 -10.05
CA THR A 144 -16.10 -14.04 -9.61
C THR A 144 -15.54 -12.74 -9.04
N GLY A 145 -15.75 -11.61 -9.71
CA GLY A 145 -15.34 -10.27 -9.26
C GLY A 145 -14.90 -9.38 -10.43
N SER A 146 -14.95 -8.05 -10.27
CA SER A 146 -14.47 -7.13 -11.30
C SER A 146 -12.94 -7.14 -11.34
N CYS A 147 -12.34 -7.07 -12.53
CA CYS A 147 -10.89 -6.90 -12.66
C CYS A 147 -10.38 -5.60 -12.01
N LEU A 148 -11.28 -4.63 -11.78
CA LEU A 148 -11.00 -3.37 -11.09
C LEU A 148 -10.90 -3.53 -9.57
N ASP A 149 -11.59 -4.50 -8.96
CA ASP A 149 -11.64 -4.62 -7.50
C ASP A 149 -10.25 -4.91 -6.92
N GLU A 150 -9.50 -5.79 -7.59
CA GLU A 150 -8.13 -6.14 -7.21
C GLU A 150 -7.18 -4.94 -7.35
N ALA A 151 -7.22 -4.25 -8.50
CA ALA A 151 -6.44 -3.03 -8.72
C ALA A 151 -6.77 -1.96 -7.68
N ARG A 152 -8.05 -1.78 -7.37
CA ARG A 152 -8.55 -0.73 -6.47
C ARG A 152 -8.02 -0.93 -5.05
N TRP A 153 -8.16 -2.12 -4.49
CA TRP A 153 -7.70 -2.32 -3.11
C TRP A 153 -6.17 -2.23 -3.02
N ILE A 154 -5.42 -2.71 -4.02
CA ILE A 154 -3.95 -2.60 -4.01
C ILE A 154 -3.53 -1.13 -4.11
N LEU A 155 -4.17 -0.35 -4.99
CA LEU A 155 -3.95 1.09 -5.08
C LEU A 155 -4.29 1.80 -3.77
N GLN A 156 -5.38 1.43 -3.09
CA GLN A 156 -5.76 2.02 -1.81
C GLN A 156 -4.77 1.70 -0.70
N VAL A 157 -4.27 0.46 -0.62
CA VAL A 157 -3.36 0.02 0.46
C VAL A 157 -1.93 0.54 0.22
N TYR A 158 -1.45 0.52 -1.01
CA TYR A 158 -0.06 0.87 -1.33
C TYR A 158 0.04 2.20 -2.09
N LYS A 159 -0.93 3.10 -1.92
CA LYS A 159 -1.06 4.35 -2.68
C LYS A 159 0.28 5.10 -2.86
N PRO A 160 1.06 5.39 -1.80
CA PRO A 160 2.31 6.12 -1.96
C PRO A 160 3.35 5.38 -2.82
N LEU A 161 3.32 4.04 -2.81
CA LEU A 161 4.25 3.21 -3.57
C LEU A 161 3.87 3.14 -5.06
N VAL A 162 2.58 3.21 -5.42
CA VAL A 162 2.13 2.81 -6.76
C VAL A 162 1.38 3.89 -7.54
N SER A 163 0.94 4.98 -6.90
CA SER A 163 0.13 6.01 -7.57
C SER A 163 0.78 6.61 -8.81
N GLY A 164 2.08 6.94 -8.76
CA GLY A 164 2.78 7.50 -9.93
C GLY A 164 2.81 6.54 -11.12
N TYR A 165 2.94 5.24 -10.86
CA TYR A 165 2.90 4.21 -11.91
C TYR A 165 1.49 4.03 -12.47
N VAL A 166 0.47 3.96 -11.61
CA VAL A 166 -0.93 3.82 -12.05
C VAL A 166 -1.37 5.01 -12.89
N GLN A 167 -0.98 6.23 -12.48
CA GLN A 167 -1.24 7.43 -13.26
C GLN A 167 -0.61 7.34 -14.64
N HIS A 168 0.71 7.08 -14.70
CA HIS A 168 1.43 6.99 -15.98
C HIS A 168 0.84 5.94 -16.92
N MET A 169 0.54 4.74 -16.40
CA MET A 169 -0.03 3.67 -17.21
C MET A 169 -1.46 3.97 -17.65
N SER A 170 -2.27 4.62 -16.82
CA SER A 170 -3.62 5.04 -17.21
C SER A 170 -3.59 6.07 -18.33
N GLU A 171 -2.70 7.06 -18.24
CA GLU A 171 -2.49 8.06 -19.30
C GLU A 171 -2.05 7.39 -20.61
N PHE A 172 -1.09 6.47 -20.53
CA PHE A 172 -0.63 5.67 -21.68
C PHE A 172 -1.77 4.87 -22.32
N LEU A 173 -2.50 4.08 -21.53
CA LEU A 173 -3.62 3.26 -22.01
C LEU A 173 -4.74 4.10 -22.63
N CYS A 174 -5.05 5.25 -22.01
CA CYS A 174 -6.04 6.18 -22.52
C CYS A 174 -5.63 6.73 -23.89
N SER A 175 -4.35 7.12 -24.05
CA SER A 175 -3.80 7.59 -25.33
C SER A 175 -3.86 6.51 -26.41
N GLU A 176 -3.41 5.28 -26.10
CA GLU A 176 -3.41 4.17 -27.06
C GLU A 176 -4.82 3.75 -27.48
N ALA A 177 -5.80 3.84 -26.56
CA ALA A 177 -7.20 3.54 -26.87
C ALA A 177 -7.83 4.52 -27.89
N GLN A 178 -7.23 5.68 -28.12
CA GLN A 178 -7.69 6.66 -29.13
C GLN A 178 -7.15 6.37 -30.54
N ASP A 179 -6.32 5.34 -30.72
CA ASP A 179 -5.83 4.98 -32.05
C ASP A 179 -7.00 4.58 -32.97
N SER A 180 -7.06 5.20 -34.15
CA SER A 180 -8.17 5.04 -35.09
C SER A 180 -8.41 3.61 -35.56
N ARG A 181 -7.40 2.72 -35.43
CA ARG A 181 -7.50 1.30 -35.78
C ARG A 181 -8.25 0.48 -34.73
N ILE A 182 -8.26 0.93 -33.47
CA ILE A 182 -8.80 0.17 -32.32
C ILE A 182 -9.83 0.94 -31.49
N VAL A 183 -10.02 2.24 -31.71
CA VAL A 183 -10.95 3.09 -30.94
C VAL A 183 -12.39 2.55 -30.91
N ALA A 184 -12.81 1.82 -31.96
CA ALA A 184 -14.11 1.16 -31.99
C ALA A 184 -14.29 0.07 -30.91
N ALA A 185 -13.20 -0.47 -30.37
CA ALA A 185 -13.21 -1.41 -29.25
C ALA A 185 -13.35 -0.71 -27.88
N TYR A 186 -13.26 0.64 -27.83
CA TYR A 186 -13.29 1.44 -26.61
C TYR A 186 -14.37 2.54 -26.63
N PRO A 187 -15.66 2.23 -26.88
CA PRO A 187 -16.73 3.23 -26.94
C PRO A 187 -16.89 4.08 -25.66
N GLU A 188 -16.49 3.55 -24.50
CA GLU A 188 -16.52 4.27 -23.21
C GLU A 188 -15.12 4.68 -22.72
N GLY A 189 -14.10 4.55 -23.58
CA GLY A 189 -12.71 4.86 -23.25
C GLY A 189 -12.01 3.84 -22.36
N LEU A 190 -10.80 4.18 -21.90
CA LEU A 190 -9.95 3.33 -21.05
C LEU A 190 -9.27 4.16 -19.95
N ASN A 191 -10.04 4.94 -19.19
CA ASN A 191 -9.52 5.78 -18.10
C ASN A 191 -9.48 5.02 -16.77
N VAL A 192 -8.51 4.11 -16.64
CA VAL A 192 -8.43 3.20 -15.49
C VAL A 192 -8.24 3.95 -14.17
N LEU A 193 -7.42 5.01 -14.13
CA LEU A 193 -7.19 5.79 -12.91
C LEU A 193 -8.49 6.40 -12.36
N GLU A 194 -9.34 6.91 -13.23
CA GLU A 194 -10.65 7.46 -12.85
C GLU A 194 -11.53 6.36 -12.23
N TRP A 195 -11.66 5.21 -12.90
CA TRP A 195 -12.46 4.08 -12.43
C TRP A 195 -11.96 3.46 -11.11
N LEU A 196 -10.65 3.53 -10.85
CA LEU A 196 -10.06 3.08 -9.60
C LEU A 196 -10.24 4.08 -8.47
N SER A 197 -10.21 5.38 -8.78
CA SER A 197 -10.30 6.47 -7.79
C SER A 197 -11.75 6.77 -7.40
N ASP A 198 -12.65 6.72 -8.37
CA ASP A 198 -14.08 6.91 -8.21
C ASP A 198 -14.83 5.69 -8.78
N PRO A 199 -15.28 4.75 -7.94
CA PRO A 199 -16.03 3.57 -8.37
C PRO A 199 -17.29 3.88 -9.18
N GLU A 200 -17.94 5.03 -8.93
CA GLU A 200 -19.18 5.43 -9.62
C GLU A 200 -18.91 5.92 -11.05
N SER A 201 -17.67 6.29 -11.37
CA SER A 201 -17.24 6.65 -12.73
C SER A 201 -17.01 5.44 -13.64
N ALA A 202 -16.93 4.23 -13.07
CA ALA A 202 -16.64 3.03 -13.83
C ALA A 202 -17.82 2.66 -14.76
N PRO A 203 -17.54 2.32 -16.03
CA PRO A 203 -18.52 1.77 -16.97
C PRO A 203 -19.27 0.55 -16.44
N ASP A 204 -20.34 0.18 -17.15
CA ASP A 204 -21.12 -1.00 -16.80
C ASP A 204 -20.28 -2.29 -16.88
N SER A 205 -20.63 -3.28 -16.06
CA SER A 205 -19.83 -4.51 -15.92
C SER A 205 -19.62 -5.24 -17.25
N ARG A 206 -20.57 -5.15 -18.19
CA ARG A 206 -20.45 -5.79 -19.51
C ARG A 206 -19.34 -5.14 -20.34
N TYR A 207 -19.09 -3.84 -20.18
CA TYR A 207 -17.98 -3.16 -20.82
C TYR A 207 -16.64 -3.57 -20.20
N ILE A 208 -16.55 -3.53 -18.87
CA ILE A 208 -15.35 -3.91 -18.11
C ILE A 208 -14.94 -5.37 -18.36
N GLU A 209 -15.91 -6.27 -18.54
CA GLU A 209 -15.70 -7.69 -18.81
C GLU A 209 -15.27 -8.00 -20.26
N THR A 210 -15.27 -7.01 -21.16
CA THR A 210 -14.74 -7.23 -22.51
C THR A 210 -13.22 -7.42 -22.49
N MET A 211 -12.70 -8.29 -23.35
CA MET A 211 -11.25 -8.55 -23.43
C MET A 211 -10.38 -7.31 -23.68
N PRO A 212 -10.77 -6.33 -24.51
CA PRO A 212 -9.99 -5.11 -24.72
C PRO A 212 -9.80 -4.27 -23.44
N ILE A 213 -10.72 -4.36 -22.48
CA ILE A 213 -10.65 -3.63 -21.21
C ILE A 213 -10.00 -4.49 -20.13
N MET A 214 -10.48 -5.73 -20.00
CA MET A 214 -10.04 -6.65 -18.95
C MET A 214 -8.55 -6.98 -19.05
N LEU A 215 -8.01 -7.23 -20.25
CA LEU A 215 -6.62 -7.64 -20.41
C LEU A 215 -5.63 -6.55 -19.97
N PRO A 216 -5.76 -5.28 -20.41
CA PRO A 216 -4.93 -4.20 -19.89
C PRO A 216 -5.06 -3.99 -18.39
N VAL A 217 -6.27 -4.06 -17.83
CA VAL A 217 -6.50 -3.88 -16.38
C VAL A 217 -5.84 -5.01 -15.58
N ILE A 218 -5.97 -6.27 -15.99
CA ILE A 218 -5.29 -7.39 -15.34
C ILE A 218 -3.77 -7.23 -15.42
N GLY A 219 -3.24 -6.87 -16.59
CA GLY A 219 -1.81 -6.61 -16.76
C GLY A 219 -1.31 -5.48 -15.86
N LEU A 220 -2.08 -4.38 -15.75
CA LEU A 220 -1.80 -3.30 -14.82
C LEU A 220 -1.76 -3.81 -13.37
N THR A 221 -2.77 -4.53 -12.92
CA THR A 221 -2.86 -5.12 -11.57
C THR A 221 -1.64 -5.98 -11.25
N GLN A 222 -1.25 -6.87 -12.16
CA GLN A 222 -0.08 -7.75 -11.98
C GLN A 222 1.22 -6.96 -11.83
N LEU A 223 1.38 -5.89 -12.62
CA LEU A 223 2.57 -5.04 -12.53
C LEU A 223 2.57 -4.20 -11.26
N ILE A 224 1.42 -3.75 -10.77
CA ILE A 224 1.31 -3.10 -9.45
C ILE A 224 1.77 -4.07 -8.35
N GLN A 225 1.36 -5.33 -8.39
CA GLN A 225 1.78 -6.35 -7.40
C GLN A 225 3.29 -6.56 -7.41
N VAL A 226 3.90 -6.68 -8.60
CA VAL A 226 5.35 -6.78 -8.71
C VAL A 226 6.03 -5.52 -8.20
N MET A 227 5.44 -4.35 -8.46
CA MET A 227 5.95 -3.07 -7.96
C MET A 227 5.94 -3.00 -6.44
N VAL A 228 4.84 -3.38 -5.80
CA VAL A 228 4.77 -3.49 -4.35
C VAL A 228 5.86 -4.45 -3.85
N LEU A 229 6.05 -5.60 -4.50
CA LEU A 229 7.05 -6.58 -4.09
C LEU A 229 8.48 -6.02 -4.13
N PHE A 230 8.95 -5.46 -5.25
CA PHE A 230 10.32 -4.97 -5.30
C PHE A 230 10.53 -3.73 -4.43
N LYS A 231 9.53 -2.84 -4.34
CA LYS A 231 9.64 -1.62 -3.51
C LYS A 231 9.73 -1.97 -2.03
N THR A 232 8.85 -2.84 -1.54
CA THR A 232 8.84 -3.26 -0.13
C THR A 232 10.04 -4.13 0.26
N LEU A 233 10.78 -4.65 -0.72
CA LEU A 233 12.07 -5.34 -0.52
C LEU A 233 13.28 -4.42 -0.73
N PHE A 234 13.08 -3.13 -1.05
CA PHE A 234 14.14 -2.20 -1.45
C PHE A 234 15.07 -2.77 -2.53
N MET A 235 14.48 -3.49 -3.48
CA MET A 235 15.17 -4.02 -4.66
C MET A 235 14.77 -3.22 -5.89
N SER A 236 15.70 -3.11 -6.83
CA SER A 236 15.37 -2.74 -8.20
C SER A 236 14.61 -3.87 -8.91
N PRO A 237 13.82 -3.57 -9.96
CA PRO A 237 13.21 -4.61 -10.79
C PRO A 237 14.22 -5.64 -11.31
N GLY A 238 15.43 -5.19 -11.68
CA GLY A 238 16.51 -6.06 -12.15
C GLY A 238 17.02 -7.03 -11.09
N GLU A 239 17.22 -6.55 -9.84
CA GLU A 239 17.61 -7.40 -8.71
C GLU A 239 16.53 -8.42 -8.38
N LEU A 240 15.25 -8.02 -8.42
CA LEU A 240 14.13 -8.93 -8.20
C LEU A 240 14.15 -10.05 -9.26
N VAL A 241 14.31 -9.73 -10.54
CA VAL A 241 14.36 -10.72 -11.63
C VAL A 241 15.49 -11.73 -11.43
N GLN A 242 16.66 -11.30 -10.93
CA GLN A 242 17.77 -12.20 -10.65
C GLN A 242 17.46 -13.25 -9.57
N GLN A 243 16.47 -12.98 -8.70
CA GLN A 243 16.01 -13.97 -7.71
C GLN A 243 15.20 -15.12 -8.34
N PHE A 244 14.64 -14.93 -9.54
CA PHE A 244 13.81 -15.93 -10.21
C PHE A 244 14.59 -16.71 -11.28
N LYS A 245 14.65 -18.04 -11.13
CA LYS A 245 15.34 -18.94 -12.06
C LYS A 245 14.38 -19.45 -13.14
N GLY A 246 13.85 -18.54 -13.95
CA GLY A 246 12.99 -18.86 -15.09
C GLY A 246 13.54 -18.25 -16.40
N LYS A 247 13.89 -19.08 -17.39
CA LYS A 247 14.37 -18.64 -18.72
C LYS A 247 13.41 -17.70 -19.47
N TYR A 248 12.14 -17.65 -19.06
CA TYR A 248 11.09 -16.83 -19.68
C TYR A 248 10.69 -15.58 -18.87
N CYS A 249 11.10 -15.46 -17.60
CA CYS A 249 10.77 -14.28 -16.77
C CYS A 249 11.62 -13.05 -17.07
N ALA A 250 12.86 -13.24 -17.54
CA ALA A 250 13.80 -12.14 -17.81
C ALA A 250 13.38 -11.20 -18.97
N LYS A 251 12.36 -11.57 -19.77
CA LYS A 251 11.87 -10.73 -20.88
C LYS A 251 10.77 -9.73 -20.49
N LEU A 252 10.07 -9.92 -19.38
CA LEU A 252 8.96 -9.04 -18.98
C LEU A 252 9.42 -7.72 -18.35
N PHE A 253 10.66 -7.63 -17.87
CA PHE A 253 11.16 -6.48 -17.10
C PHE A 253 12.26 -5.67 -17.81
N ASN A 254 12.52 -5.97 -19.09
CA ASN A 254 13.47 -5.25 -19.94
C ASN A 254 12.75 -4.21 -20.81
N VAL A 255 11.92 -3.36 -20.19
CA VAL A 255 11.44 -2.13 -20.82
C VAL A 255 11.99 -0.99 -19.99
N ALA A 256 13.11 -0.46 -20.48
CA ALA A 256 13.70 0.81 -20.08
C ALA A 256 13.29 1.89 -21.09
#